data_AF-A0A8T3TGF1-F1
#
_entry.id   AF-A0A8T3TGF1-F1
#
_cell.length_a   1.000
_cell.length_b   1.000
_cell.length_c   1.000
_cell.angle_alpha   90.00
_cell.angle_beta   90.00
_cell.angle_gamma   90.00
#
_symmetry.space_group_name_H-M   'P 1'
#
loop_
_entity.id
_entity.type
_entity.pdbx_description
1 polymer ?
#
loop_
_entity_poly.entity_id
_entity_poly.type
_entity_poly.pdbx_seq_one_letter_code
_entity_poly.pdbx_strand_id
1 'polypeptide(L)'
;MGETRETYIERMIREATERGQFDDLPHHGRPLPRPPGPGAGEWELAFSMLRNAGMAPPWIEADKECRRIRAERDALLERAQHASAASHGWYRGRLRELITAHARATDSLNASAPSERLQRRPLRMEREMEALDRILGSDESPRL
;
A
#
# COMPACT_ATOMS: atom_id res chain seq x y z
N MET A 1 38.88 2.79 22.09
CA MET A 1 37.94 3.64 21.34
C MET A 1 36.62 2.91 21.29
N GLY A 2 35.62 3.26 22.12
CA GLY A 2 34.28 2.67 21.97
C GLY A 2 33.37 2.50 23.19
N GLU A 3 33.56 3.16 24.34
CA GLU A 3 32.62 3.03 25.48
C GLU A 3 32.52 4.36 26.22
N THR A 4 31.48 5.17 25.96
CA THR A 4 31.20 6.39 26.78
C THR A 4 29.85 7.08 26.52
N ARG A 5 29.13 6.79 25.43
CA ARG A 5 27.81 7.42 25.17
C ARG A 5 26.67 6.76 25.92
N GLU A 6 26.71 5.44 26.08
CA GLU A 6 25.65 4.67 26.74
C GLU A 6 25.51 5.09 28.22
N THR A 7 26.64 5.21 28.93
CA THR A 7 26.69 5.60 30.34
C THR A 7 26.21 7.02 30.63
N TYR A 8 26.43 7.98 29.74
CA TYR A 8 25.98 9.37 29.95
C TYR A 8 24.46 9.51 29.74
N ILE A 9 23.93 8.86 28.71
CA ILE A 9 22.48 8.84 28.42
C ILE A 9 21.74 8.13 29.55
N GLU A 10 22.24 6.97 30.00
CA GLU A 10 21.65 6.21 31.11
C GLU A 10 21.64 7.01 32.42
N ARG A 11 22.73 7.74 32.72
CA ARG A 11 22.78 8.62 33.89
C ARG A 11 21.74 9.74 33.81
N MET A 12 21.59 10.37 32.65
CA MET A 12 20.56 11.41 32.46
C MET A 12 19.14 10.86 32.62
N ILE A 13 18.86 9.66 32.08
CA ILE A 13 17.55 9.02 32.22
C ILE A 13 17.26 8.72 33.69
N ARG A 14 18.22 8.12 34.42
CA ARG A 14 18.08 7.82 35.85
C ARG A 14 17.84 9.09 36.68
N GLU A 15 18.64 10.13 36.49
CA GLU A 15 18.48 11.41 37.21
C GLU A 15 17.13 12.07 36.88
N ALA A 16 16.65 11.96 35.64
CA ALA A 16 15.33 12.46 35.25
C ALA A 16 14.18 11.66 35.90
N THR A 17 14.33 10.33 36.02
CA THR A 17 13.39 9.47 36.75
C THR A 17 13.38 9.77 38.26
N GLU A 18 14.55 9.93 38.89
CA GLU A 18 14.66 10.29 40.32
C GLU A 18 14.02 11.65 40.64
N ARG A 19 14.04 12.58 39.67
CA ARG A 19 13.41 13.89 39.78
C ARG A 19 11.91 13.89 39.44
N GLY A 20 11.32 12.74 39.14
CA GLY A 20 9.91 12.62 38.74
C GLY A 20 9.58 13.35 37.43
N GLN A 21 10.57 13.62 36.56
CA GLN A 21 10.33 14.35 35.31
C GLN A 21 9.46 13.59 34.32
N PHE A 22 9.24 12.29 34.55
CA PHE A 22 8.34 11.45 33.77
C PHE A 22 6.92 11.37 34.34
N ASP A 23 6.72 11.79 35.60
CA ASP A 23 5.45 11.62 36.32
C ASP A 23 4.38 12.64 35.88
N ASP A 24 4.80 13.84 35.45
CA ASP A 24 3.92 14.92 34.95
C ASP A 24 4.07 15.14 33.44
N LEU A 25 4.32 14.06 32.69
CA LEU A 25 4.35 14.17 31.23
C LEU A 25 2.95 14.45 30.68
N PRO A 26 2.82 15.35 29.69
CA PRO A 26 1.60 15.48 28.94
C PRO A 26 1.20 14.11 28.38
N HIS A 27 -0.03 13.68 28.66
CA HIS A 27 -0.56 12.37 28.26
C HIS A 27 0.04 11.15 28.99
N HIS A 28 0.66 11.32 30.16
CA HIS A 28 1.07 10.20 31.01
C HIS A 28 -0.10 9.24 31.26
N GLY A 29 0.10 7.94 31.00
CA GLY A 29 -0.93 6.91 31.10
C GLY A 29 -2.04 6.97 30.04
N ARG A 30 -1.95 7.87 29.04
CA ARG A 30 -2.91 8.02 27.94
C ARG A 30 -2.23 7.81 26.59
N PRO A 31 -2.95 7.34 25.56
CA PRO A 31 -2.40 7.33 24.21
C PRO A 31 -1.92 8.73 23.81
N LEU A 32 -0.70 8.82 23.27
CA LEU A 32 -0.18 10.07 22.74
C LEU A 32 -1.10 10.60 21.62
N PRO A 33 -1.34 11.92 21.52
CA PRO A 33 -2.04 12.50 20.40
C PRO A 33 -1.29 12.14 19.13
N ARG A 34 -1.99 11.54 18.18
CA ARG A 34 -1.40 11.19 16.91
C ARG A 34 -1.09 12.49 16.15
N PRO A 35 0.16 12.73 15.75
CA PRO A 35 0.48 13.90 14.94
C PRO A 35 -0.30 13.85 13.63
N PRO A 36 -0.62 15.03 13.05
CA PRO A 36 -1.24 15.11 11.73
C PRO A 36 -0.54 14.21 10.74
N GLY A 37 -1.32 13.42 10.01
CA GLY A 37 -0.77 12.61 8.94
C GLY A 37 -0.09 13.52 7.89
N PRO A 38 1.08 13.16 7.35
CA PRO A 38 1.71 13.95 6.30
C PRO A 38 0.77 14.06 5.10
N GLY A 39 0.23 15.26 4.86
CA GLY A 39 -0.70 15.58 3.77
C GLY A 39 -2.16 15.81 4.17
N ALA A 40 -2.47 15.94 5.47
CA ALA A 40 -3.86 16.08 5.91
C ALA A 40 -4.44 17.50 5.74
N GLY A 41 -3.65 18.57 5.87
CA GLY A 41 -4.08 19.96 5.56
C GLY A 41 -5.53 20.27 5.95
N GLU A 42 -6.31 20.76 4.98
CA GLU A 42 -7.75 21.05 5.14
C GLU A 42 -8.64 19.80 5.27
N TRP A 43 -8.15 18.63 4.85
CA TRP A 43 -8.87 17.35 4.88
C TRP A 43 -8.73 16.58 6.20
N GLU A 44 -7.86 17.03 7.10
CA GLU A 44 -7.57 16.36 8.37
C GLU A 44 -8.82 16.21 9.24
N LEU A 45 -9.64 17.26 9.30
CA LEU A 45 -10.87 17.24 10.07
C LEU A 45 -11.87 16.23 9.49
N ALA A 46 -12.06 16.21 8.17
CA ALA A 46 -12.96 15.26 7.51
C ALA A 46 -12.49 13.80 7.70
N PHE A 47 -11.20 13.53 7.57
CA PHE A 47 -10.66 12.17 7.76
C PHE A 47 -10.63 11.73 9.22
N SER A 48 -10.42 12.64 10.17
CA SER A 48 -10.52 12.33 11.59
C SER A 48 -11.96 12.02 12.00
N MET A 49 -12.95 12.74 11.47
CA MET A 49 -14.37 12.43 11.67
C MET A 49 -14.74 11.03 11.14
N LEU A 50 -14.36 10.71 9.90
CA LEU A 50 -14.59 9.37 9.32
C LEU A 50 -13.96 8.27 10.17
N ARG A 51 -12.69 8.45 10.56
CA ARG A 51 -11.96 7.51 11.40
C ARG A 51 -12.63 7.31 12.77
N ASN A 52 -13.09 8.40 13.40
CA ASN A 52 -13.80 8.35 14.68
C ASN A 52 -15.14 7.61 14.56
N ALA A 53 -15.78 7.65 13.39
CA ALA A 53 -16.96 6.85 13.07
C ALA A 53 -16.63 5.40 12.68
N GLY A 54 -15.37 4.96 12.78
CA GLY A 54 -14.92 3.62 12.37
C GLY A 54 -14.81 3.41 10.86
N MET A 55 -14.94 4.48 10.08
CA MET A 55 -14.96 4.45 8.61
C MET A 55 -13.62 4.90 8.05
N ALA A 56 -13.19 4.26 6.96
CA ALA A 56 -11.99 4.69 6.24
C ALA A 56 -12.32 5.79 5.22
N PRO A 57 -11.41 6.76 5.01
CA PRO A 57 -11.48 7.68 3.88
C PRO A 57 -11.62 6.95 2.53
N PRO A 58 -12.36 7.53 1.56
CA PRO A 58 -12.57 6.90 0.24
C PRO A 58 -11.29 6.47 -0.48
N TRP A 59 -10.24 7.29 -0.42
CA TRP A 59 -8.95 6.97 -1.05
C TRP A 59 -8.25 5.75 -0.42
N ILE A 60 -8.50 5.45 0.87
CA ILE A 60 -7.95 4.27 1.53
C ILE A 60 -8.65 3.01 1.01
N GLU A 61 -9.97 3.03 0.86
CA GLU A 61 -10.72 1.90 0.31
C GLU A 61 -10.36 1.66 -1.16
N ALA A 62 -10.21 2.73 -1.96
CA ALA A 62 -9.72 2.63 -3.33
C ALA A 62 -8.28 2.07 -3.40
N ASP A 63 -7.37 2.44 -2.49
CA ASP A 63 -6.01 1.89 -2.42
C ASP A 63 -6.00 0.41 -2.03
N LYS A 64 -6.88 -0.03 -1.11
CA LYS A 64 -7.08 -1.45 -0.81
C LYS A 64 -7.53 -2.21 -2.06
N GLU A 65 -8.48 -1.67 -2.82
CA GLU A 65 -8.97 -2.29 -4.04
C GLU A 65 -7.89 -2.38 -5.12
N CYS A 66 -7.09 -1.32 -5.33
CA CYS A 66 -5.94 -1.36 -6.22
C CYS A 66 -4.96 -2.48 -5.85
N ARG A 67 -4.65 -2.64 -4.55
CA ARG A 67 -3.75 -3.71 -4.06
C ARG A 67 -4.35 -5.09 -4.28
N ARG A 68 -5.65 -5.26 -4.01
CA ARG A 68 -6.35 -6.52 -4.22
C ARG A 68 -6.31 -6.95 -5.68
N ILE A 69 -6.61 -6.04 -6.60
CA ILE A 69 -6.59 -6.32 -8.05
C ILE A 69 -5.17 -6.64 -8.52
N ARG A 70 -4.14 -5.96 -8.01
CA ARG A 70 -2.74 -6.29 -8.33
C ARG A 70 -2.36 -7.70 -7.88
N ALA A 71 -2.73 -8.08 -6.66
CA ALA A 71 -2.48 -9.44 -6.16
C ALA A 71 -3.21 -10.49 -7.03
N GLU A 72 -4.44 -10.21 -7.45
CA GLU A 72 -5.19 -11.09 -8.35
C GLU A 72 -4.54 -11.21 -9.73
N ARG A 73 -4.04 -10.09 -10.28
CA ARG A 73 -3.25 -10.05 -11.52
C ARG A 73 -1.98 -10.89 -11.38
N ASP A 74 -1.23 -10.71 -10.31
CA ASP A 74 0.03 -11.42 -10.09
C ASP A 74 -0.23 -12.95 -10.00
N ALA A 75 -1.26 -13.36 -9.26
CA ALA A 75 -1.68 -14.77 -9.17
C ALA A 75 -2.22 -15.32 -10.51
N LEU A 76 -2.84 -14.49 -11.34
CA LEU A 76 -3.27 -14.89 -12.69
C LEU A 76 -2.04 -15.18 -13.58
N LEU A 77 -1.04 -14.28 -13.56
CA LEU A 77 0.18 -14.45 -14.33
C LEU A 77 1.00 -15.66 -13.88
N GLU A 78 1.05 -15.94 -12.57
CA GLU A 78 1.69 -17.13 -12.02
C GLU A 78 1.03 -18.41 -12.56
N ARG A 79 -0.30 -18.51 -12.49
CA ARG A 79 -1.03 -19.68 -13.04
C ARG A 79 -0.89 -19.81 -14.56
N ALA A 80 -0.76 -18.69 -15.27
CA ALA A 80 -0.58 -18.68 -16.71
C ALA A 80 0.72 -19.38 -17.16
N GLN A 81 1.73 -19.50 -16.29
CA GLN A 81 2.98 -20.22 -16.58
C GLN A 81 2.77 -21.71 -16.86
N HIS A 82 1.65 -22.27 -16.40
CA HIS A 82 1.30 -23.68 -16.57
C HIS A 82 -0.01 -23.86 -17.35
N ALA A 83 -0.42 -22.82 -18.09
CA ALA A 83 -1.66 -22.85 -18.85
C ALA A 83 -1.52 -23.66 -20.14
N SER A 84 -2.53 -24.47 -20.45
CA SER A 84 -2.62 -25.10 -21.77
C SER A 84 -2.97 -24.07 -22.85
N ALA A 85 -2.59 -24.35 -24.10
CA ALA A 85 -2.95 -23.53 -25.26
C ALA A 85 -4.45 -23.25 -25.38
N ALA A 86 -5.30 -24.24 -25.04
CA ALA A 86 -6.75 -24.10 -25.04
C ALA A 86 -7.26 -23.03 -24.05
N SER A 87 -6.51 -22.76 -22.98
CA SER A 87 -6.87 -21.79 -21.95
C SER A 87 -6.37 -20.37 -22.23
N HIS A 88 -5.51 -20.16 -23.23
CA HIS A 88 -4.86 -18.87 -23.48
C HIS A 88 -5.87 -17.71 -23.67
N GLY A 89 -6.98 -17.96 -24.38
CA GLY A 89 -8.04 -16.96 -24.58
C GLY A 89 -8.68 -16.50 -23.27
N TRP A 90 -8.89 -17.43 -22.33
CA TRP A 90 -9.44 -17.11 -21.00
C TRP A 90 -8.49 -16.22 -20.20
N TYR A 91 -7.19 -16.54 -20.16
CA TYR A 91 -6.20 -15.72 -19.45
C TYR A 91 -6.11 -14.30 -20.02
N ARG A 92 -6.14 -14.16 -21.36
CA ARG A 92 -6.16 -12.84 -22.03
C ARG A 92 -7.40 -12.02 -21.66
N GLY A 93 -8.58 -12.65 -21.68
CA GLY A 93 -9.82 -12.02 -21.27
C GLY A 93 -9.78 -11.58 -19.81
N ARG A 94 -9.38 -12.49 -18.91
CA ARG A 94 -9.32 -12.23 -17.47
C ARG A 94 -8.32 -11.13 -17.12
N LEU A 95 -7.14 -11.12 -17.75
CA LEU A 95 -6.16 -10.07 -17.52
C LEU A 95 -6.68 -8.69 -17.96
N ARG A 96 -7.37 -8.62 -19.11
CA ARG A 96 -8.00 -7.38 -19.60
C ARG A 96 -9.01 -6.82 -18.60
N GLU A 97 -9.87 -7.67 -18.04
CA GLU A 97 -10.83 -7.29 -17.01
C GLU A 97 -10.14 -6.69 -15.77
N LEU A 98 -9.07 -7.35 -15.29
CA LEU A 98 -8.31 -6.88 -14.13
C LEU A 98 -7.64 -5.54 -14.39
N ILE A 99 -7.08 -5.32 -15.58
CA ILE A 99 -6.45 -4.03 -15.93
C ILE A 99 -7.50 -2.92 -15.97
N THR A 100 -8.66 -3.16 -16.57
CA THR A 100 -9.76 -2.19 -16.60
C THR A 100 -10.30 -1.90 -15.20
N ALA A 101 -10.47 -2.92 -14.35
CA ALA A 101 -10.87 -2.74 -12.96
C ALA A 101 -9.83 -1.93 -12.17
N HIS A 102 -8.55 -2.23 -12.35
CA HIS A 102 -7.46 -1.50 -11.69
C HIS A 102 -7.42 -0.03 -12.13
N ALA A 103 -7.66 0.27 -13.40
CA ALA A 103 -7.73 1.64 -13.90
C ALA A 103 -8.81 2.44 -13.18
N ARG A 104 -10.04 1.90 -13.09
CA ARG A 104 -11.15 2.55 -12.36
C ARG A 104 -10.82 2.78 -10.89
N ALA A 105 -10.22 1.78 -10.22
CA ALA A 105 -9.80 1.92 -8.82
C ALA A 105 -8.71 2.99 -8.66
N THR A 106 -7.76 3.06 -9.60
CA THR A 106 -6.70 4.06 -9.62
C THR A 106 -7.27 5.47 -9.81
N ASP A 107 -8.23 5.63 -10.71
CA ASP A 107 -8.87 6.93 -10.97
C ASP A 107 -9.64 7.41 -9.73
N SER A 108 -10.40 6.52 -9.08
CA SER A 108 -11.11 6.82 -7.84
C SER A 108 -10.15 7.21 -6.70
N LEU A 109 -9.04 6.48 -6.56
CA LEU A 109 -8.00 6.78 -5.60
C LEU A 109 -7.38 8.16 -5.89
N ASN A 110 -6.98 8.41 -7.13
CA ASN A 110 -6.30 9.64 -7.50
C ASN A 110 -7.18 10.87 -7.35
N ALA A 111 -8.48 10.75 -7.67
CA ALA A 111 -9.45 11.83 -7.51
C ALA A 111 -9.77 12.16 -6.05
N SER A 112 -9.67 11.17 -5.14
CA SER A 112 -9.95 11.35 -3.71
C SER A 112 -8.70 11.50 -2.85
N ALA A 113 -7.51 11.41 -3.46
CA ALA A 113 -6.24 11.51 -2.75
C ALA A 113 -5.99 12.97 -2.32
N PRO A 114 -5.70 13.22 -1.03
CA PRO A 114 -5.44 14.57 -0.52
C PRO A 114 -4.07 15.13 -0.98
N SER A 115 -3.22 14.31 -1.62
CA SER A 115 -1.95 14.75 -2.18
C SER A 115 -1.51 13.86 -3.34
N GLU A 116 -0.71 14.41 -4.25
CA GLU A 116 -0.13 13.69 -5.39
C GLU A 116 0.74 12.50 -4.94
N ARG A 117 1.38 12.58 -3.77
CA ARG A 117 2.22 11.49 -3.23
C ARG A 117 1.42 10.19 -2.99
N LEU A 118 0.12 10.32 -2.73
CA LEU A 118 -0.76 9.17 -2.51
C LEU A 118 -1.31 8.58 -3.80
N GLN A 119 -1.21 9.30 -4.92
CA GLN A 119 -1.69 8.83 -6.22
C GLN A 119 -0.94 7.59 -6.70
N ARG A 120 -1.62 6.79 -7.53
CA ARG A 120 -1.10 5.57 -8.14
C ARG A 120 -1.07 5.68 -9.65
N ARG A 121 -0.14 4.95 -10.26
CA ARG A 121 -0.07 4.77 -11.70
C ARG A 121 -0.90 3.54 -12.11
N PRO A 122 -1.75 3.65 -13.15
CA PRO A 122 -2.54 2.52 -13.63
C PRO A 122 -1.63 1.48 -14.31
N LEU A 123 -2.09 0.22 -14.31
CA LEU A 123 -1.50 -0.84 -15.13
C LEU A 123 -1.69 -0.50 -16.62
N ARG A 124 -0.65 -0.63 -17.42
CA ARG A 124 -0.68 -0.28 -18.85
C ARG A 124 -1.08 -1.50 -19.65
N MET A 125 -2.24 -1.43 -20.33
CA MET A 125 -2.83 -2.55 -21.07
C MET A 125 -1.82 -3.28 -21.97
N GLU A 126 -1.17 -2.54 -22.86
CA GLU A 126 -0.18 -3.08 -23.81
C GLU A 126 0.93 -3.86 -23.09
N ARG A 127 1.58 -3.24 -22.10
CA ARG A 127 2.70 -3.82 -21.36
C ARG A 127 2.33 -5.10 -20.60
N GLU A 128 1.11 -5.14 -20.07
CA GLU A 128 0.59 -6.29 -19.32
C GLU A 128 0.23 -7.45 -20.26
N MET A 129 -0.38 -7.14 -21.40
CA MET A 129 -0.69 -8.14 -22.43
C MET A 129 0.58 -8.74 -23.04
N GLU A 130 1.58 -7.91 -23.35
CA GLU A 130 2.89 -8.38 -23.81
C GLU A 130 3.59 -9.28 -22.78
N ALA A 131 3.46 -8.98 -21.48
CA ALA A 131 3.99 -9.83 -20.43
C ALA A 131 3.30 -11.20 -20.41
N LEU A 132 1.97 -11.22 -20.52
CA LEU A 132 1.20 -12.46 -20.60
C LEU A 132 1.54 -13.25 -21.86
N ASP A 133 1.61 -12.61 -23.03
CA ASP A 133 1.91 -13.30 -24.27
C ASP A 133 3.30 -13.93 -24.26
N ARG A 134 4.29 -13.30 -23.60
CA ARG A 134 5.59 -13.94 -23.36
C ARG A 134 5.48 -15.18 -22.47
N ILE A 135 4.68 -15.14 -21.41
CA ILE A 135 4.45 -16.30 -20.53
C ILE A 135 3.78 -17.44 -21.30
N LEU A 136 2.73 -17.15 -22.06
CA LEU A 136 1.97 -18.14 -22.81
C LEU A 136 2.75 -18.68 -24.04
N GLY A 137 3.60 -17.86 -24.66
CA GLY A 137 4.44 -18.26 -25.79
C GLY A 137 5.73 -19.00 -25.40
N SER A 138 6.07 -19.04 -24.11
CA SER A 138 7.24 -19.78 -23.61
C SER A 138 7.09 -21.31 -23.76
N ASP A 139 5.87 -21.81 -23.96
CA ASP A 139 5.55 -23.24 -24.12
C ASP A 139 5.58 -23.72 -25.59
N GLU A 140 5.77 -22.81 -26.56
CA GLU A 140 5.85 -23.13 -28.00
C GLU A 140 7.28 -23.47 -28.50
N SER A 141 8.24 -23.74 -27.61
CA SER A 141 9.52 -24.30 -28.05
C SER A 141 9.32 -25.77 -28.46
N PRO A 142 9.53 -26.14 -29.74
CA PRO A 142 9.43 -27.53 -30.15
C PRO A 142 10.52 -28.33 -29.44
N ARG A 143 10.11 -29.35 -28.69
CA ARG A 143 11.01 -30.46 -28.33
C ARG A 143 11.34 -31.20 -29.63
N LEU A 144 12.43 -30.80 -30.29
CA LEU A 144 13.07 -31.52 -31.39
C LEU A 144 14.52 -31.82 -30.99
#